data_AF-A0A525JUT6-F1
#
_entry.id   AF-A0A525JUT6-F1
#
_cell.length_a   1.000
_cell.length_b   1.000
_cell.length_c   1.000
_cell.angle_alpha   90.00
_cell.angle_beta   90.00
_cell.angle_gamma   90.00
#
_symmetry.space_group_name_H-M   'P 1'
#
loop_
_entity.id
_entity.type
_entity.pdbx_description
1 polymer ?
#
loop_
_entity_poly.entity_id
_entity_poly.type
_entity_poly.pdbx_seq_one_letter_code
_entity_poly.pdbx_strand_id
1 'polypeptide(L)'
;MSDEQERVGFEALAQAGADDDGAARGLGARLKASAQPADLKALAALWINGAIAAPERLPHVYDAVAEGYLGQPIGAKPVPTDIRLPPELIQRAFWRDLWALLDEPRGGLGALNVTTKTAALAGLASGHMQIRIGKACLAYPGVPKAVAQGYPKHFTLEALARCPDGSLGAEFHAQIVDNGFDLEVLDRQALGVDKMPPPLDYLNARILQCHDLWHIVGGYRTTALHEVAISAFQLAQFGHHYSAMFLGMVMTRIAFERPEGGPLMLETILTAWAHGRRTPPLLPVPWEAVWDQPVDAVRQRLGVTPYVSPFPADLFEQLSVAA
;
A
#
# COMPACT_ATOMS: atom_id res chain seq x y z
N MET A 1 29.15 -11.26 -6.72
CA MET A 1 29.43 -9.81 -6.76
C MET A 1 29.58 -9.34 -5.33
N SER A 2 30.26 -8.24 -5.02
CA SER A 2 30.18 -7.69 -3.65
C SER A 2 28.78 -7.13 -3.40
N ASP A 3 28.33 -7.12 -2.15
CA ASP A 3 27.03 -6.54 -1.78
C ASP A 3 26.88 -5.10 -2.26
N GLU A 4 27.98 -4.33 -2.25
CA GLU A 4 28.03 -2.96 -2.78
C GLU A 4 27.78 -2.90 -4.29
N GLN A 5 28.36 -3.81 -5.08
CA GLN A 5 28.12 -3.87 -6.53
C GLN A 5 26.67 -4.22 -6.85
N GLU A 6 26.05 -5.10 -6.05
CA GLU A 6 24.64 -5.44 -6.21
C GLU A 6 23.71 -4.27 -5.87
N ARG A 7 24.01 -3.52 -4.79
CA ARG A 7 23.26 -2.31 -4.43
C ARG A 7 23.36 -1.25 -5.54
N VAL A 8 24.56 -0.97 -6.05
CA VAL A 8 24.76 -0.03 -7.18
C VAL A 8 23.98 -0.46 -8.42
N GLY A 9 23.98 -1.76 -8.76
CA GLY A 9 23.20 -2.30 -9.85
C GLY A 9 21.69 -2.09 -9.64
N PHE A 10 21.20 -2.32 -8.43
CA PHE A 10 19.80 -2.10 -8.07
C PHE A 10 19.40 -0.62 -8.14
N GLU A 11 20.23 0.29 -7.64
CA GLU A 11 20.01 1.74 -7.73
C GLU A 11 19.90 2.20 -9.19
N ALA A 12 20.76 1.68 -10.06
CA ALA A 12 20.73 1.98 -11.49
C ALA A 12 19.43 1.46 -12.16
N LEU A 13 19.01 0.23 -11.84
CA LEU A 13 17.75 -0.33 -12.33
C LEU A 13 16.55 0.52 -11.87
N ALA A 14 16.52 0.90 -10.60
CA ALA A 14 15.45 1.70 -10.04
C ALA A 14 15.45 3.13 -10.60
N GLN A 15 16.62 3.70 -10.93
CA GLN A 15 16.69 5.00 -11.58
C GLN A 15 16.17 4.96 -13.03
N ALA A 16 16.42 3.87 -13.75
CA ALA A 16 15.95 3.68 -15.12
C ALA A 16 14.41 3.57 -15.18
N GLY A 17 13.81 2.82 -14.25
CA GLY A 17 12.37 2.57 -14.22
C GLY A 17 11.91 1.59 -15.32
N ALA A 18 10.60 1.54 -15.56
CA ALA A 18 10.03 0.64 -16.57
C ALA A 18 10.17 1.23 -17.99
N ASP A 19 10.53 0.39 -18.95
CA ASP A 19 10.55 0.73 -20.37
C ASP A 19 9.12 0.94 -20.92
N ASP A 20 8.23 -0.04 -20.68
CA ASP A 20 6.80 0.01 -21.03
C ASP A 20 5.97 -1.03 -20.24
N ASP A 21 4.64 -0.98 -20.40
CA ASP A 21 3.68 -1.91 -19.79
C ASP A 21 3.86 -3.36 -20.28
N GLY A 22 4.38 -3.57 -21.48
CA GLY A 22 4.66 -4.90 -22.04
C GLY A 22 5.80 -5.59 -21.31
N ALA A 23 6.89 -4.87 -21.03
CA ALA A 23 8.02 -5.35 -20.25
C ALA A 23 7.61 -5.68 -18.81
N ALA A 24 6.81 -4.82 -18.16
CA ALA A 24 6.26 -5.06 -16.83
C ALA A 24 5.36 -6.31 -16.77
N ARG A 25 4.50 -6.50 -17.79
CA ARG A 25 3.67 -7.71 -17.92
C ARG A 25 4.50 -8.97 -18.13
N GLY A 26 5.52 -8.90 -18.99
CA GLY A 26 6.46 -9.99 -19.22
C GLY A 26 7.21 -10.39 -17.95
N LEU A 27 7.63 -9.41 -17.14
CA LEU A 27 8.27 -9.64 -15.85
C LEU A 27 7.33 -10.38 -14.87
N GLY A 28 6.06 -9.95 -14.77
CA GLY A 28 5.04 -10.65 -13.97
C GLY A 28 4.88 -12.12 -14.38
N ALA A 29 4.80 -12.39 -15.69
CA ALA A 29 4.67 -13.76 -16.20
C ALA A 29 5.89 -14.64 -15.87
N ARG A 30 7.11 -14.09 -15.99
CA ARG A 30 8.35 -14.82 -15.61
C ARG A 30 8.38 -15.13 -14.11
N LEU A 31 8.02 -14.15 -13.28
CA LEU A 31 7.96 -14.33 -11.83
C LEU A 31 6.98 -15.42 -11.41
N LYS A 32 5.84 -15.56 -12.09
CA LYS A 32 4.90 -16.66 -11.82
C LYS A 32 5.44 -18.02 -12.26
N ALA A 33 6.08 -18.08 -13.42
CA ALA A 33 6.58 -19.33 -13.99
C ALA A 33 7.80 -19.88 -13.24
N SER A 34 8.77 -19.01 -12.95
CA SER A 34 9.99 -19.35 -12.21
C SER A 34 10.67 -18.07 -11.71
N ALA A 35 10.31 -17.63 -10.50
CA ALA A 35 10.89 -16.44 -9.90
C ALA A 35 12.41 -16.59 -9.71
N GLN A 36 13.19 -15.81 -10.47
CA GLN A 36 14.63 -15.68 -10.27
C GLN A 36 14.93 -14.48 -9.36
N PRO A 37 16.01 -14.52 -8.54
CA PRO A 37 16.40 -13.39 -7.71
C PRO A 37 16.58 -12.08 -8.50
N ALA A 38 17.09 -12.17 -9.73
CA ALA A 38 17.24 -11.02 -10.62
C ALA A 38 15.89 -10.40 -11.04
N ASP A 39 14.88 -11.21 -11.34
CA ASP A 39 13.54 -10.72 -11.67
C ASP A 39 12.87 -10.07 -10.44
N LEU A 40 13.09 -10.62 -9.23
CA LEU A 40 12.60 -10.01 -7.98
C LEU A 40 13.25 -8.64 -7.73
N LYS A 41 14.57 -8.53 -7.92
CA LYS A 41 15.30 -7.25 -7.82
C LYS A 41 14.83 -6.26 -8.86
N ALA A 42 14.61 -6.70 -10.11
CA ALA A 42 14.05 -5.84 -11.16
C ALA A 42 12.66 -5.32 -10.79
N LEU A 43 11.76 -6.17 -10.30
CA LEU A 43 10.43 -5.74 -9.87
C LEU A 43 10.48 -4.78 -8.67
N ALA A 44 11.28 -5.09 -7.66
CA ALA A 44 11.46 -4.22 -6.50
C ALA A 44 12.00 -2.84 -6.92
N ALA A 45 12.96 -2.81 -7.85
CA ALA A 45 13.49 -1.57 -8.42
C ALA A 45 12.41 -0.75 -9.16
N LEU A 46 11.53 -1.42 -9.93
CA LEU A 46 10.39 -0.76 -10.59
C LEU A 46 9.40 -0.16 -9.59
N TRP A 47 9.14 -0.84 -8.47
CA TRP A 47 8.23 -0.33 -7.45
C TRP A 47 8.84 0.83 -6.67
N ILE A 48 10.15 0.78 -6.36
CA ILE A 48 10.86 1.93 -5.79
C ILE A 48 10.84 3.13 -6.76
N ASN A 49 11.07 2.90 -8.06
CA ASN A 49 10.96 3.95 -9.09
C ASN A 49 9.58 4.61 -9.06
N GLY A 50 8.51 3.82 -9.08
CA GLY A 50 7.16 4.33 -9.01
C GLY A 50 6.90 5.12 -7.71
N ALA A 51 7.41 4.65 -6.57
CA ALA A 51 7.19 5.31 -5.29
C ALA A 51 7.85 6.70 -5.20
N ILE A 52 9.09 6.86 -5.70
CA ILE A 52 9.89 8.07 -5.42
C ILE A 52 10.34 8.88 -6.65
N ALA A 53 10.11 8.37 -7.87
CA ALA A 53 10.60 8.99 -9.11
C ALA A 53 9.52 9.18 -10.20
N ALA A 54 8.54 8.28 -10.29
CA ALA A 54 7.50 8.31 -11.33
C ALA A 54 6.14 7.77 -10.82
N PRO A 55 5.49 8.42 -9.86
CA PRO A 55 4.25 7.95 -9.22
C PRO A 55 3.08 7.73 -10.19
N GLU A 56 3.01 8.50 -11.27
CA GLU A 56 2.04 8.33 -12.35
C GLU A 56 2.13 6.97 -13.05
N ARG A 57 3.27 6.26 -12.96
CA ARG A 57 3.45 4.95 -13.59
C ARG A 57 2.97 3.80 -12.71
N LEU A 58 2.82 4.02 -11.40
CA LEU A 58 2.44 2.98 -10.44
C LEU A 58 1.20 2.18 -10.86
N PRO A 59 0.04 2.78 -11.17
CA PRO A 59 -1.15 1.99 -11.52
C PRO A 59 -0.95 1.14 -12.78
N HIS A 60 -0.16 1.62 -13.74
CA HIS A 60 0.15 0.89 -14.97
C HIS A 60 1.10 -0.28 -14.72
N VAL A 61 2.18 -0.03 -13.99
CA VAL A 61 3.17 -1.06 -13.64
C VAL A 61 2.53 -2.17 -12.81
N TYR A 62 1.74 -1.82 -11.78
CA TYR A 62 1.07 -2.83 -10.97
C TYR A 62 0.00 -3.61 -11.75
N ASP A 63 -0.81 -2.94 -12.59
CA ASP A 63 -1.76 -3.65 -13.46
C ASP A 63 -1.04 -4.61 -14.40
N ALA A 64 -0.01 -4.14 -15.11
CA ALA A 64 0.73 -4.96 -16.05
C ALA A 64 1.39 -6.17 -15.36
N VAL A 65 2.08 -5.96 -14.24
CA VAL A 65 2.70 -7.05 -13.46
C VAL A 65 1.65 -8.03 -12.96
N ALA A 66 0.54 -7.54 -12.42
CA ALA A 66 -0.54 -8.39 -11.94
C ALA A 66 -1.20 -9.19 -13.07
N GLU A 67 -1.43 -8.61 -14.25
CA GLU A 67 -1.96 -9.33 -15.41
C GLU A 67 -1.02 -10.45 -15.86
N GLY A 68 0.28 -10.15 -15.93
CA GLY A 68 1.29 -11.15 -16.30
C GLY A 68 1.39 -12.27 -15.27
N TYR A 69 1.39 -11.92 -13.99
CA TYR A 69 1.60 -12.88 -12.89
C TYR A 69 0.35 -13.72 -12.59
N LEU A 70 -0.83 -13.11 -12.58
CA LEU A 70 -2.11 -13.79 -12.32
C LEU A 70 -2.68 -14.46 -13.58
N GLY A 71 -2.16 -14.12 -14.76
CA GLY A 71 -2.59 -14.70 -16.03
C GLY A 71 -3.98 -14.27 -16.49
N GLN A 72 -4.52 -13.18 -15.94
CA GLN A 72 -5.86 -12.69 -16.23
C GLN A 72 -5.92 -11.16 -16.18
N PRO A 73 -6.82 -10.51 -16.95
CA PRO A 73 -7.03 -9.07 -16.86
C PRO A 73 -7.41 -8.62 -15.45
N ILE A 74 -6.99 -7.40 -15.07
CA ILE A 74 -7.41 -6.80 -13.79
C ILE A 74 -8.93 -6.66 -13.70
N GLY A 75 -9.61 -6.40 -14.82
CA GLY A 75 -11.08 -6.28 -14.85
C GLY A 75 -11.59 -4.98 -14.24
N ALA A 76 -10.77 -3.93 -14.22
CA ALA A 76 -11.13 -2.58 -13.80
C ALA A 76 -10.75 -1.57 -14.88
N LYS A 77 -11.38 -0.39 -14.86
CA LYS A 77 -10.96 0.71 -15.75
C LYS A 77 -9.52 1.13 -15.41
N PRO A 78 -8.67 1.42 -16.42
CA PRO A 78 -7.35 1.98 -16.17
C PRO A 78 -7.43 3.31 -15.42
N VAL A 79 -6.46 3.56 -14.54
CA VAL A 79 -6.29 4.86 -13.89
C VAL A 79 -5.67 5.82 -14.92
N PRO A 80 -6.29 6.96 -15.24
CA PRO A 80 -5.87 7.83 -16.34
C PRO A 80 -4.71 8.77 -15.95
N THR A 81 -3.56 8.19 -15.64
CA THR A 81 -2.32 8.91 -15.31
C THR A 81 -1.49 9.26 -16.55
N ASP A 82 -0.73 10.35 -16.49
CA ASP A 82 0.14 10.80 -17.59
C ASP A 82 1.56 10.23 -17.45
N ILE A 83 1.82 9.09 -18.09
CA ILE A 83 3.09 8.34 -17.97
C ILE A 83 4.24 8.88 -18.82
N ARG A 84 4.05 10.00 -19.53
CA ARG A 84 5.05 10.54 -20.49
C ARG A 84 6.21 11.25 -19.81
N LEU A 85 6.05 11.64 -18.55
CA LEU A 85 7.12 12.31 -17.83
C LEU A 85 8.25 11.33 -17.52
N PRO A 86 9.52 11.77 -17.65
CA PRO A 86 10.65 10.96 -17.23
C PRO A 86 10.65 10.79 -15.69
N PRO A 87 11.25 9.70 -15.18
CA PRO A 87 11.50 9.57 -13.75
C PRO A 87 12.38 10.72 -13.23
N GLU A 88 12.08 11.20 -12.02
CA GLU A 88 12.98 12.11 -11.32
C GLU A 88 14.24 11.39 -10.84
N LEU A 89 15.31 12.17 -10.61
CA LEU A 89 16.53 11.63 -10.02
C LEU A 89 16.27 11.22 -8.56
N ILE A 90 16.48 9.95 -8.26
CA ILE A 90 16.42 9.40 -6.91
C ILE A 90 17.69 9.86 -6.17
N GLN A 91 17.47 10.67 -5.14
CA GLN A 91 18.56 11.35 -4.44
C GLN A 91 19.42 10.37 -3.63
N ARG A 92 20.72 10.63 -3.50
CA ARG A 92 21.63 9.80 -2.70
C ARG A 92 21.16 9.60 -1.25
N ALA A 93 20.52 10.62 -0.67
CA ALA A 93 19.97 10.53 0.68
C ALA A 93 18.91 9.43 0.80
N PHE A 94 18.07 9.26 -0.22
CA PHE A 94 17.08 8.17 -0.26
C PHE A 94 17.75 6.80 -0.23
N TRP A 95 18.76 6.58 -1.08
CA TRP A 95 19.49 5.31 -1.11
C TRP A 95 20.17 4.99 0.20
N ARG A 96 20.87 5.97 0.79
CA ARG A 96 21.49 5.82 2.11
C ARG A 96 20.47 5.37 3.16
N ASP A 97 19.31 6.02 3.22
CA ASP A 97 18.32 5.77 4.27
C ASP A 97 17.55 4.46 4.00
N LEU A 98 17.29 4.10 2.74
CA LEU A 98 16.71 2.81 2.36
C LEU A 98 17.62 1.66 2.77
N TRP A 99 18.91 1.75 2.44
CA TRP A 99 19.88 0.71 2.80
C TRP A 99 20.07 0.61 4.31
N ALA A 100 20.12 1.75 5.02
CA ALA A 100 20.17 1.75 6.48
C ALA A 100 18.95 1.04 7.09
N LEU A 101 17.74 1.27 6.57
CA LEU A 101 16.54 0.58 7.01
C LEU A 101 16.57 -0.92 6.73
N LEU A 102 17.10 -1.32 5.57
CA LEU A 102 17.19 -2.72 5.17
C LEU A 102 18.23 -3.49 6.01
N ASP A 103 19.34 -2.85 6.37
CA ASP A 103 20.42 -3.42 7.19
C ASP A 103 20.03 -3.64 8.67
N GLU A 104 18.89 -3.12 9.12
CA GLU A 104 18.41 -3.32 10.48
C GLU A 104 17.92 -4.76 10.75
N PRO A 105 18.33 -5.39 11.87
CA PRO A 105 17.88 -6.74 12.23
C PRO A 105 16.36 -6.81 12.41
N ARG A 106 15.75 -7.87 11.85
CA ARG A 106 14.28 -8.07 11.86
C ARG A 106 13.67 -8.10 13.26
N GLY A 107 14.41 -8.61 14.26
CA GLY A 107 13.94 -8.72 15.65
C GLY A 107 13.82 -7.39 16.41
N GLY A 108 14.28 -6.26 15.84
CA GLY A 108 14.21 -4.93 16.47
C GLY A 108 13.11 -4.01 15.93
N LEU A 109 12.34 -4.47 14.95
CA LEU A 109 11.34 -3.65 14.25
C LEU A 109 9.94 -4.09 14.65
N GLY A 110 9.38 -3.51 15.72
CA GLY A 110 7.93 -3.54 15.93
C GLY A 110 7.20 -2.87 14.76
N ALA A 111 5.93 -3.24 14.51
CA ALA A 111 5.14 -2.70 13.39
C ALA A 111 5.18 -1.16 13.33
N LEU A 112 5.02 -0.49 14.48
CA LEU A 112 5.09 0.97 14.60
C LEU A 112 6.46 1.56 14.18
N ASN A 113 7.56 0.84 14.42
CA ASN A 113 8.91 1.26 14.04
C ASN A 113 9.10 1.19 12.52
N VAL A 114 8.60 0.12 11.88
CA VAL A 114 8.60 0.00 10.41
C VAL A 114 7.76 1.11 9.79
N THR A 115 6.57 1.38 10.34
CA THR A 115 5.69 2.44 9.85
C THR A 115 6.35 3.81 9.92
N THR A 116 6.92 4.15 11.08
CA THR A 116 7.59 5.44 11.29
C THR A 116 8.78 5.64 10.34
N LYS A 117 9.62 4.60 10.17
CA LYS A 117 10.80 4.69 9.28
C LYS A 117 10.42 4.72 7.80
N THR A 118 9.38 3.99 7.40
CA THR A 118 8.86 4.03 6.03
C THR A 118 8.26 5.40 5.72
N ALA A 119 7.54 6.00 6.67
CA ALA A 119 7.03 7.36 6.56
C ALA A 119 8.18 8.39 6.44
N ALA A 120 9.26 8.20 7.20
CA ALA A 120 10.46 9.04 7.08
C ALA A 120 11.10 8.95 5.68
N LEU A 121 11.19 7.73 5.09
CA LEU A 121 11.65 7.56 3.70
C LEU A 121 10.73 8.26 2.70
N ALA A 122 9.41 8.14 2.86
CA ALA A 122 8.44 8.84 2.02
C ALA A 122 8.58 10.38 2.15
N GLY A 123 9.00 10.87 3.34
CA GLY A 123 9.31 12.28 3.60
C GLY A 123 10.52 12.83 2.84
N LEU A 124 11.36 11.96 2.26
CA LEU A 124 12.48 12.38 1.40
C LEU A 124 12.02 12.81 -0.01
N ALA A 125 10.74 12.64 -0.34
CA ALA A 125 10.17 13.12 -1.59
C ALA A 125 10.29 14.65 -1.70
N SER A 126 10.88 15.12 -2.81
CA SER A 126 11.02 16.55 -3.11
C SER A 126 9.64 17.23 -3.18
N GLY A 127 9.59 18.57 -3.00
CA GLY A 127 8.33 19.30 -3.15
C GLY A 127 7.70 19.13 -4.54
N HIS A 128 8.53 19.01 -5.58
CA HIS A 128 8.05 18.70 -6.94
C HIS A 128 7.49 17.28 -7.05
N MET A 129 8.13 16.30 -6.40
CA MET A 129 7.63 14.93 -6.31
C MET A 129 6.29 14.87 -5.58
N GLN A 130 6.11 15.62 -4.49
CA GLN A 130 4.83 15.69 -3.78
C GLN A 130 3.70 16.20 -4.68
N ILE A 131 3.96 17.17 -5.56
CA ILE A 131 2.98 17.64 -6.56
C ILE A 131 2.62 16.51 -7.54
N ARG A 132 3.62 15.76 -8.03
CA ARG A 132 3.37 14.63 -8.95
C ARG A 132 2.58 13.51 -8.27
N ILE A 133 2.93 13.15 -7.04
CA ILE A 133 2.21 12.18 -6.21
C ILE A 133 0.74 12.64 -6.05
N GLY A 134 0.52 13.89 -5.68
CA GLY A 134 -0.82 14.46 -5.53
C GLY A 134 -1.63 14.38 -6.83
N LYS A 135 -1.04 14.74 -7.97
CA LYS A 135 -1.66 14.62 -9.29
C LYS A 135 -1.98 13.17 -9.66
N ALA A 136 -1.08 12.24 -9.37
CA ALA A 136 -1.31 10.81 -9.61
C ALA A 136 -2.45 10.28 -8.74
N CYS A 137 -2.52 10.65 -7.45
CA CYS A 137 -3.61 10.27 -6.55
C CYS A 137 -4.97 10.78 -7.05
N LEU A 138 -5.06 12.02 -7.56
CA LEU A 138 -6.29 12.57 -8.12
C LEU A 138 -6.82 11.81 -9.35
N ALA A 139 -5.98 11.02 -10.02
CA ALA A 139 -6.44 10.20 -11.14
C ALA A 139 -7.22 8.96 -10.67
N TYR A 140 -7.07 8.53 -9.41
CA TYR A 140 -7.75 7.34 -8.91
C TYR A 140 -9.26 7.58 -8.75
N PRO A 141 -10.10 6.60 -9.12
CA PRO A 141 -11.55 6.70 -8.95
C PRO A 141 -11.96 7.03 -7.52
N GLY A 142 -12.84 8.03 -7.37
CA GLY A 142 -13.36 8.43 -6.07
C GLY A 142 -12.47 9.39 -5.26
N VAL A 143 -11.17 9.52 -5.58
CA VAL A 143 -10.28 10.46 -4.88
C VAL A 143 -10.73 11.91 -5.04
N PRO A 144 -11.02 12.43 -6.25
CA PRO A 144 -11.52 13.80 -6.39
C PRO A 144 -12.81 14.07 -5.62
N LYS A 145 -13.73 13.08 -5.61
CA LYS A 145 -14.99 13.17 -4.87
C LYS A 145 -14.75 13.22 -3.36
N ALA A 146 -13.83 12.40 -2.86
CA ALA A 146 -13.47 12.36 -1.45
C ALA A 146 -12.85 13.69 -1.00
N VAL A 147 -11.85 14.18 -1.73
CA VAL A 147 -11.19 15.48 -1.44
C VAL A 147 -12.20 16.63 -1.44
N ALA A 148 -13.18 16.60 -2.34
CA ALA A 148 -14.25 17.62 -2.39
C ALA A 148 -15.20 17.60 -1.17
N GLN A 149 -15.17 16.58 -0.31
CA GLN A 149 -15.94 16.54 0.94
C GLN A 149 -15.33 17.44 2.04
N GLY A 150 -14.11 17.93 1.85
CA GLY A 150 -13.39 18.74 2.82
C GLY A 150 -12.59 17.91 3.82
N TYR A 151 -11.77 18.57 4.63
CA TYR A 151 -10.83 17.90 5.54
C TYR A 151 -11.57 16.96 6.53
N PRO A 152 -11.10 15.71 6.74
CA PRO A 152 -11.83 14.74 7.55
C PRO A 152 -11.91 15.15 9.02
N LYS A 153 -13.14 15.18 9.57
CA LYS A 153 -13.36 15.33 11.01
C LYS A 153 -12.99 14.03 11.71
N HIS A 154 -12.43 14.11 12.92
CA HIS A 154 -12.10 12.93 13.73
C HIS A 154 -13.33 12.07 14.00
N PHE A 155 -13.13 10.76 13.99
CA PHE A 155 -14.10 9.84 14.60
C PHE A 155 -13.99 9.94 16.12
N THR A 156 -15.01 9.49 16.83
CA THR A 156 -15.00 9.48 18.29
C THR A 156 -15.39 8.09 18.78
N LEU A 157 -14.71 7.62 19.84
CA LEU A 157 -15.07 6.35 20.49
C LEU A 157 -16.51 6.39 20.99
N GLU A 158 -16.98 7.55 21.46
CA GLU A 158 -18.37 7.74 21.87
C GLU A 158 -19.37 7.48 20.74
N ALA A 159 -19.07 7.91 19.51
CA ALA A 159 -19.97 7.66 18.38
C ALA A 159 -20.01 6.17 18.02
N LEU A 160 -18.86 5.49 18.05
CA LEU A 160 -18.77 4.05 17.78
C LEU A 160 -19.43 3.20 18.89
N ALA A 161 -19.25 3.59 20.15
CA ALA A 161 -19.85 2.91 21.31
C ALA A 161 -21.39 2.97 21.34
N ARG A 162 -22.00 3.89 20.59
CA ARG A 162 -23.46 3.99 20.44
C ARG A 162 -24.01 3.12 19.31
N CYS A 163 -23.14 2.53 18.49
CA CYS A 163 -23.56 1.65 17.42
C CYS A 163 -24.13 0.33 17.98
N PRO A 164 -25.14 -0.28 17.32
CA PRO A 164 -25.73 -1.54 17.79
C PRO A 164 -24.72 -2.70 17.82
N ASP A 165 -24.91 -3.67 18.71
CA ASP A 165 -24.13 -4.90 18.71
C ASP A 165 -24.19 -5.60 17.34
N GLY A 166 -23.05 -6.11 16.87
CA GLY A 166 -22.93 -6.75 15.55
C GLY A 166 -22.92 -5.79 14.35
N SER A 167 -22.91 -4.47 14.59
CA SER A 167 -22.68 -3.47 13.55
C SER A 167 -21.18 -3.28 13.25
N LEU A 168 -20.88 -2.68 12.10
CA LEU A 168 -19.53 -2.29 11.72
C LEU A 168 -18.87 -1.36 12.75
N GLY A 169 -19.63 -0.41 13.29
CA GLY A 169 -19.15 0.55 14.29
C GLY A 169 -18.84 -0.12 15.63
N ALA A 170 -19.65 -1.10 16.04
CA ALA A 170 -19.37 -1.90 17.23
C ALA A 170 -18.13 -2.80 17.06
N GLU A 171 -17.96 -3.42 15.88
CA GLU A 171 -16.76 -4.20 15.57
C GLU A 171 -15.51 -3.32 15.53
N PHE A 172 -15.59 -2.15 14.90
CA PHE A 172 -14.49 -1.19 14.86
C PHE A 172 -14.16 -0.64 16.25
N HIS A 173 -15.17 -0.34 17.07
CA HIS A 173 -14.96 0.04 18.48
C HIS A 173 -14.20 -1.05 19.25
N ALA A 174 -14.65 -2.30 19.16
CA ALA A 174 -14.03 -3.43 19.85
C ALA A 174 -12.58 -3.61 19.39
N GLN A 175 -12.31 -3.56 18.08
CA GLN A 175 -10.94 -3.66 17.54
C GLN A 175 -10.00 -2.59 18.10
N ILE A 176 -10.47 -1.36 18.25
CA ILE A 176 -9.66 -0.25 18.79
C ILE A 176 -9.42 -0.44 20.29
N VAL A 177 -10.47 -0.75 21.07
CA VAL A 177 -10.37 -0.90 22.52
C VAL A 177 -9.59 -2.15 22.94
N ASP A 178 -9.87 -3.30 22.32
CA ASP A 178 -9.30 -4.59 22.71
C ASP A 178 -7.81 -4.69 22.38
N ASN A 179 -7.37 -4.04 21.30
CA ASN A 179 -5.95 -4.01 20.91
C ASN A 179 -5.18 -2.82 21.51
N GLY A 180 -5.86 -1.93 22.24
CA GLY A 180 -5.26 -0.69 22.76
C GLY A 180 -4.75 0.23 21.65
N PHE A 181 -5.42 0.23 20.51
CA PHE A 181 -5.09 1.11 19.39
C PHE A 181 -5.69 2.50 19.58
N ASP A 182 -5.12 3.46 18.87
CA ASP A 182 -5.73 4.77 18.67
C ASP A 182 -6.70 4.70 17.49
N LEU A 183 -7.72 5.56 17.47
CA LEU A 183 -8.65 5.69 16.32
C LEU A 183 -7.96 6.08 15.01
N GLU A 184 -6.73 6.57 15.12
CA GLU A 184 -5.86 6.83 13.99
C GLU A 184 -4.55 6.09 14.18
N VAL A 185 -4.07 5.45 13.11
CA VAL A 185 -2.84 4.64 13.14
C VAL A 185 -1.63 5.45 13.64
N LEU A 186 -1.61 6.76 13.36
CA LEU A 186 -0.61 7.72 13.84
C LEU A 186 -1.30 9.06 14.10
N ASP A 187 -0.77 9.85 15.04
CA ASP A 187 -1.24 11.21 15.30
C ASP A 187 -0.99 12.12 14.09
N ARG A 188 -2.06 12.46 13.36
CA ARG A 188 -2.00 13.34 12.19
C ARG A 188 -1.48 14.75 12.48
N GLN A 189 -1.65 15.26 13.72
CA GLN A 189 -1.16 16.59 14.12
C GLN A 189 0.35 16.54 14.36
N ALA A 190 0.83 15.51 15.04
CA ALA A 190 2.26 15.29 15.25
C ALA A 190 3.01 15.14 13.92
N LEU A 191 2.37 14.50 12.94
CA LEU A 191 2.89 14.35 11.58
C LEU A 191 2.75 15.62 10.70
N GLY A 192 2.01 16.64 11.16
CA GLY A 192 1.75 17.86 10.38
C GLY A 192 1.02 17.60 9.06
N VAL A 193 0.11 16.61 9.04
CA VAL A 193 -0.63 16.22 7.84
C VAL A 193 -1.43 17.38 7.25
N ASP A 194 -1.95 18.27 8.10
CA ASP A 194 -2.66 19.49 7.72
C ASP A 194 -1.80 20.52 6.96
N LYS A 195 -0.47 20.36 6.99
CA LYS A 195 0.50 21.22 6.29
C LYS A 195 0.95 20.63 4.96
N MET A 196 0.55 19.40 4.63
CA MET A 196 0.86 18.79 3.34
C MET A 196 0.11 19.50 2.21
N PRO A 197 0.64 19.51 0.97
CA PRO A 197 -0.06 20.12 -0.15
C PRO A 197 -1.30 19.28 -0.53
N PRO A 198 -2.43 19.91 -0.91
CA PRO A 198 -3.57 19.19 -1.45
C PRO A 198 -3.21 18.35 -2.69
N PRO A 199 -3.76 17.14 -2.84
CA PRO A 199 -4.73 16.46 -1.96
C PRO A 199 -4.10 15.62 -0.84
N LEU A 200 -2.79 15.70 -0.62
CA LEU A 200 -2.06 14.78 0.27
C LEU A 200 -2.44 14.98 1.74
N ASP A 201 -2.79 16.20 2.13
CA ASP A 201 -3.37 16.52 3.44
C ASP A 201 -4.63 15.68 3.72
N TYR A 202 -5.64 15.77 2.85
CA TYR A 202 -6.88 15.02 2.96
C TYR A 202 -6.62 13.51 2.92
N LEU A 203 -5.80 13.05 1.96
CA LEU A 203 -5.56 11.62 1.75
C LEU A 203 -4.93 10.97 2.98
N ASN A 204 -3.82 11.52 3.47
CA ASN A 204 -3.15 10.95 4.64
C ASN A 204 -4.05 11.04 5.89
N ALA A 205 -4.76 12.15 6.08
CA ALA A 205 -5.72 12.31 7.17
C ALA A 205 -6.83 11.24 7.14
N ARG A 206 -7.41 10.99 5.96
CA ARG A 206 -8.49 10.01 5.79
C ARG A 206 -7.99 8.58 5.92
N ILE A 207 -6.76 8.31 5.48
CA ILE A 207 -6.14 6.99 5.57
C ILE A 207 -5.83 6.62 7.00
N LEU A 208 -5.19 7.52 7.77
CA LEU A 208 -4.93 7.30 9.20
C LEU A 208 -6.21 6.97 9.96
N GLN A 209 -7.32 7.60 9.58
CA GLN A 209 -8.64 7.40 10.19
C GLN A 209 -9.37 6.12 9.78
N CYS A 210 -9.23 5.70 8.52
CA CYS A 210 -10.07 4.64 7.95
C CYS A 210 -9.33 3.32 7.75
N HIS A 211 -8.03 3.25 8.02
CA HIS A 211 -7.21 2.06 7.74
C HIS A 211 -7.79 0.79 8.38
N ASP A 212 -8.04 0.80 9.68
CA ASP A 212 -8.63 -0.34 10.41
C ASP A 212 -10.06 -0.64 9.97
N LEU A 213 -10.83 0.40 9.61
CA LEU A 213 -12.15 0.22 9.04
C LEU A 213 -12.11 -0.49 7.68
N TRP A 214 -11.08 -0.22 6.87
CA TRP A 214 -10.85 -0.91 5.60
C TRP A 214 -10.36 -2.35 5.80
N HIS A 215 -9.68 -2.66 6.90
CA HIS A 215 -9.41 -4.06 7.28
C HIS A 215 -10.72 -4.82 7.42
N ILE A 216 -11.63 -4.33 8.27
CA ILE A 216 -12.94 -4.96 8.52
C ILE A 216 -13.74 -5.10 7.22
N VAL A 217 -13.99 -3.99 6.52
CA VAL A 217 -14.87 -3.99 5.33
C VAL A 217 -14.25 -4.78 4.19
N GLY A 218 -12.94 -4.66 3.98
CA GLY A 218 -12.18 -5.35 2.94
C GLY A 218 -11.93 -6.82 3.22
N GLY A 219 -12.18 -7.31 4.44
CA GLY A 219 -11.94 -8.72 4.80
C GLY A 219 -10.46 -9.04 5.09
N TYR A 220 -9.69 -8.06 5.50
CA TYR A 220 -8.31 -8.23 5.96
C TYR A 220 -8.27 -8.39 7.48
N ARG A 221 -7.37 -9.24 7.98
CA ARG A 221 -7.08 -9.36 9.40
C ARG A 221 -5.89 -8.46 9.73
N THR A 222 -5.78 -8.06 10.99
CA THR A 222 -4.63 -7.28 11.50
C THR A 222 -3.46 -8.22 11.82
N THR A 223 -2.94 -8.89 10.79
CA THR A 223 -1.78 -9.79 10.85
C THR A 223 -0.67 -9.28 9.93
N ALA A 224 0.58 -9.65 10.18
CA ALA A 224 1.73 -9.13 9.44
C ALA A 224 1.62 -9.38 7.91
N LEU A 225 1.09 -10.54 7.50
CA LEU A 225 0.86 -10.84 6.09
C LEU A 225 -0.24 -9.95 5.48
N HIS A 226 -1.33 -9.74 6.22
CA HIS A 226 -2.44 -8.95 5.73
C HIS A 226 -2.17 -7.44 5.78
N GLU A 227 -1.22 -6.96 6.59
CA GLU A 227 -0.72 -5.58 6.50
C GLU A 227 -0.01 -5.30 5.16
N VAL A 228 0.72 -6.29 4.65
CA VAL A 228 1.29 -6.23 3.29
C VAL A 228 0.17 -6.24 2.24
N ALA A 229 -0.83 -7.11 2.42
CA ALA A 229 -1.95 -7.23 1.50
C ALA A 229 -2.79 -5.93 1.45
N ILE A 230 -3.18 -5.37 2.59
CA ILE A 230 -4.00 -4.16 2.64
C ILE A 230 -3.22 -2.94 2.12
N SER A 231 -1.89 -2.90 2.29
CA SER A 231 -1.08 -1.86 1.66
C SER A 231 -1.23 -1.86 0.13
N ALA A 232 -1.25 -3.05 -0.49
CA ALA A 232 -1.50 -3.18 -1.93
C ALA A 232 -2.94 -2.78 -2.31
N PHE A 233 -3.93 -3.14 -1.49
CA PHE A 233 -5.32 -2.73 -1.65
C PHE A 233 -5.48 -1.20 -1.60
N GLN A 234 -4.86 -0.54 -0.62
CA GLN A 234 -4.90 0.91 -0.45
C GLN A 234 -4.22 1.64 -1.62
N LEU A 235 -3.08 1.13 -2.09
CA LEU A 235 -2.42 1.66 -3.28
C LEU A 235 -3.32 1.54 -4.52
N ALA A 236 -4.03 0.43 -4.67
CA ALA A 236 -4.97 0.21 -5.77
C ALA A 236 -6.22 1.11 -5.71
N GLN A 237 -6.70 1.44 -4.51
CA GLN A 237 -7.91 2.23 -4.30
C GLN A 237 -7.67 3.74 -4.47
N PHE A 238 -6.54 4.26 -4.00
CA PHE A 238 -6.34 5.71 -3.92
C PHE A 238 -4.88 6.17 -4.08
N GLY A 239 -3.99 5.33 -4.63
CA GLY A 239 -2.63 5.76 -4.97
C GLY A 239 -1.77 6.12 -3.76
N HIS A 240 -2.02 5.51 -2.61
CA HIS A 240 -1.35 5.85 -1.34
C HIS A 240 0.18 5.77 -1.41
N HIS A 241 0.85 6.91 -1.32
CA HIS A 241 2.31 7.00 -1.44
C HIS A 241 3.06 6.18 -0.40
N TYR A 242 2.64 6.21 0.87
CA TYR A 242 3.26 5.38 1.91
C TYR A 242 3.15 3.89 1.56
N SER A 243 1.99 3.41 1.06
CA SER A 243 1.85 2.02 0.64
C SER A 243 2.77 1.68 -0.54
N ALA A 244 2.96 2.58 -1.50
CA ALA A 244 3.94 2.38 -2.59
C ALA A 244 5.37 2.21 -2.04
N MET A 245 5.77 3.09 -1.13
CA MET A 245 7.10 3.03 -0.49
C MET A 245 7.27 1.74 0.33
N PHE A 246 6.26 1.39 1.13
CA PHE A 246 6.25 0.20 1.95
C PHE A 246 6.39 -1.08 1.13
N LEU A 247 5.59 -1.23 0.07
CA LEU A 247 5.63 -2.41 -0.80
C LEU A 247 6.96 -2.52 -1.57
N GLY A 248 7.48 -1.40 -2.07
CA GLY A 248 8.80 -1.35 -2.70
C GLY A 248 9.91 -1.79 -1.74
N MET A 249 9.88 -1.31 -0.50
CA MET A 249 10.85 -1.68 0.53
C MET A 249 10.72 -3.15 0.96
N VAL A 250 9.50 -3.65 1.17
CA VAL A 250 9.24 -5.08 1.48
C VAL A 250 9.79 -5.98 0.37
N MET A 251 9.50 -5.66 -0.90
CA MET A 251 10.02 -6.46 -2.01
C MET A 251 11.54 -6.33 -2.19
N THR A 252 12.11 -5.16 -1.90
CA THR A 252 13.57 -4.99 -1.91
C THR A 252 14.21 -5.89 -0.86
N ARG A 253 13.69 -5.89 0.38
CA ARG A 253 14.16 -6.79 1.45
C ARG A 253 14.07 -8.26 1.03
N ILE A 254 12.93 -8.68 0.50
CA ILE A 254 12.72 -10.06 0.05
C ILE A 254 13.71 -10.44 -1.06
N ALA A 255 13.89 -9.57 -2.06
CA ALA A 255 14.77 -9.83 -3.20
C ALA A 255 16.26 -9.96 -2.82
N PHE A 256 16.69 -9.30 -1.74
CA PHE A 256 18.08 -9.34 -1.26
C PHE A 256 18.31 -10.41 -0.19
N GLU A 257 17.38 -10.61 0.73
CA GLU A 257 17.63 -11.46 1.92
C GLU A 257 16.98 -12.85 1.86
N ARG A 258 15.83 -12.97 1.19
CA ARG A 258 14.97 -14.16 1.17
C ARG A 258 14.23 -14.31 -0.16
N PRO A 259 14.92 -14.39 -1.31
CA PRO A 259 14.27 -14.47 -2.62
C PRO A 259 13.31 -15.67 -2.75
N GLU A 260 13.53 -16.74 -1.99
CA GLU A 260 12.61 -17.88 -1.87
C GLU A 260 11.21 -17.52 -1.35
N GLY A 261 11.08 -16.43 -0.59
CA GLY A 261 9.79 -15.88 -0.15
C GLY A 261 9.09 -15.02 -1.20
N GLY A 262 9.75 -14.73 -2.32
CA GLY A 262 9.24 -13.90 -3.40
C GLY A 262 7.87 -14.33 -3.94
N PRO A 263 7.67 -15.61 -4.32
CA PRO A 263 6.37 -16.08 -4.82
C PRO A 263 5.21 -15.86 -3.85
N LEU A 264 5.44 -16.09 -2.55
CA LEU A 264 4.42 -15.89 -1.51
C LEU A 264 4.04 -14.41 -1.37
N MET A 265 5.04 -13.54 -1.32
CA MET A 265 4.83 -12.09 -1.24
C MET A 265 4.16 -11.53 -2.47
N LEU A 266 4.57 -11.95 -3.67
CA LEU A 266 3.96 -11.49 -4.91
C LEU A 266 2.51 -11.97 -5.07
N GLU A 267 2.22 -13.23 -4.75
CA GLU A 267 0.83 -13.72 -4.77
C GLU A 267 -0.05 -12.91 -3.81
N THR A 268 0.43 -12.61 -2.61
CA THR A 268 -0.29 -11.80 -1.62
C THR A 268 -0.53 -10.38 -2.13
N ILE A 269 0.53 -9.69 -2.59
CA ILE A 269 0.46 -8.30 -3.03
C ILE A 269 -0.40 -8.15 -4.28
N LEU A 270 -0.23 -9.02 -5.29
CA LEU A 270 -0.89 -8.86 -6.58
C LEU A 270 -2.36 -9.29 -6.53
N THR A 271 -2.73 -10.28 -5.71
CA THR A 271 -4.14 -10.61 -5.48
C THR A 271 -4.86 -9.50 -4.70
N ALA A 272 -4.19 -8.87 -3.72
CA ALA A 272 -4.75 -7.74 -2.98
C ALA A 272 -4.82 -6.46 -3.82
N TRP A 273 -3.85 -6.22 -4.70
CA TRP A 273 -3.93 -5.17 -5.74
C TRP A 273 -5.15 -5.38 -6.64
N ALA A 274 -5.33 -6.59 -7.19
CA ALA A 274 -6.46 -6.91 -8.05
C ALA A 274 -7.79 -6.76 -7.31
N HIS A 275 -7.87 -7.17 -6.04
CA HIS A 275 -9.02 -6.93 -5.18
C HIS A 275 -9.30 -5.43 -5.04
N GLY A 276 -8.30 -4.63 -4.67
CA GLY A 276 -8.44 -3.18 -4.57
C GLY A 276 -8.87 -2.52 -5.89
N ARG A 277 -8.38 -2.98 -7.04
CA ARG A 277 -8.82 -2.44 -8.34
C ARG A 277 -10.27 -2.76 -8.69
N ARG A 278 -10.79 -3.90 -8.23
CA ARG A 278 -12.16 -4.36 -8.49
C ARG A 278 -13.16 -3.81 -7.48
N THR A 279 -12.71 -3.42 -6.30
CA THR A 279 -13.56 -2.88 -5.24
C THR A 279 -14.03 -1.45 -5.56
N PRO A 280 -15.32 -1.12 -5.41
CA PRO A 280 -15.81 0.25 -5.57
C PRO A 280 -15.08 1.23 -4.63
N PRO A 281 -14.90 2.51 -5.02
CA PRO A 281 -14.09 3.44 -4.23
C PRO A 281 -14.58 3.61 -2.80
N LEU A 282 -13.73 3.25 -1.83
CA LEU A 282 -14.05 3.32 -0.40
C LEU A 282 -13.68 4.66 0.26
N LEU A 283 -12.74 5.41 -0.34
CA LEU A 283 -12.29 6.70 0.21
C LEU A 283 -13.43 7.74 0.42
N PRO A 284 -14.40 7.90 -0.51
CA PRO A 284 -15.49 8.89 -0.35
C PRO A 284 -16.67 8.39 0.47
N VAL A 285 -16.61 7.19 1.08
CA VAL A 285 -17.74 6.61 1.82
C VAL A 285 -18.01 7.43 3.09
N PRO A 286 -19.27 7.87 3.32
CA PRO A 286 -19.67 8.51 4.56
C PRO A 286 -19.91 7.45 5.63
N TRP A 287 -18.85 6.99 6.29
CA TRP A 287 -18.87 5.87 7.22
C TRP A 287 -19.88 6.03 8.36
N GLU A 288 -20.07 7.24 8.86
CA GLU A 288 -21.02 7.57 9.92
C GLU A 288 -22.48 7.28 9.54
N ALA A 289 -22.78 7.23 8.23
CA ALA A 289 -24.11 6.92 7.72
C ALA A 289 -24.35 5.42 7.48
N VAL A 290 -23.33 4.57 7.71
CA VAL A 290 -23.42 3.12 7.45
C VAL A 290 -22.85 2.25 8.56
N TRP A 291 -22.06 2.79 9.48
CA TRP A 291 -21.41 1.99 10.52
C TRP A 291 -22.37 1.42 11.58
N ASP A 292 -23.63 1.84 11.59
CA ASP A 292 -24.69 1.29 12.45
C ASP A 292 -25.26 -0.03 11.90
N GLN A 293 -24.90 -0.40 10.67
CA GLN A 293 -25.34 -1.62 10.00
C GLN A 293 -24.32 -2.77 10.19
N PRO A 294 -24.77 -4.04 10.12
CA PRO A 294 -23.86 -5.18 10.08
C PRO A 294 -22.87 -5.11 8.92
N VAL A 295 -21.65 -5.62 9.11
CA VAL A 295 -20.56 -5.53 8.13
C VAL A 295 -20.98 -6.08 6.75
N ASP A 296 -21.70 -7.20 6.71
CA ASP A 296 -22.15 -7.79 5.44
C ASP A 296 -23.20 -6.93 4.72
N ALA A 297 -24.06 -6.22 5.46
CA ALA A 297 -25.00 -5.27 4.88
C ALA A 297 -24.26 -4.04 4.31
N VAL A 298 -23.22 -3.57 5.01
CA VAL A 298 -22.35 -2.49 4.51
C VAL A 298 -21.62 -2.93 3.24
N ARG A 299 -21.03 -4.13 3.23
CA ARG A 299 -20.37 -4.70 2.04
C ARG A 299 -21.33 -4.81 0.87
N GLN A 300 -22.54 -5.34 1.08
CA GLN A 300 -23.57 -5.43 0.04
C GLN A 300 -23.95 -4.04 -0.50
N ARG A 301 -24.17 -3.07 0.38
CA ARG A 301 -24.52 -1.69 0.02
C ARG A 301 -23.42 -1.01 -0.79
N LEU A 302 -22.16 -1.25 -0.44
CA LEU A 302 -21.00 -0.65 -1.10
C LEU A 302 -20.50 -1.45 -2.31
N GLY A 303 -21.03 -2.65 -2.56
CA GLY A 303 -20.56 -3.54 -3.62
C GLY A 303 -19.18 -4.14 -3.35
N VAL A 304 -18.81 -4.32 -2.07
CA VAL A 304 -17.52 -4.88 -1.66
C VAL A 304 -17.64 -6.39 -1.51
N THR A 305 -16.71 -7.13 -2.11
CA THR A 305 -16.51 -8.55 -1.82
C THR A 305 -15.32 -8.69 -0.87
N PRO A 306 -15.39 -9.49 0.21
CA PRO A 306 -14.23 -9.70 1.09
C PRO A 306 -13.02 -10.26 0.35
N TYR A 307 -11.82 -9.86 0.78
CA TYR A 307 -10.56 -10.39 0.26
C TYR A 307 -10.45 -11.89 0.55
N VAL A 308 -10.16 -12.66 -0.49
CA VAL A 308 -9.85 -14.10 -0.37
C VAL A 308 -8.34 -14.23 -0.40
N SER A 309 -7.73 -14.35 0.78
CA SER A 309 -6.28 -14.51 0.89
C SER A 309 -5.82 -15.83 0.26
N PRO A 310 -4.73 -15.82 -0.52
CA PRO A 310 -4.14 -17.05 -1.06
C PRO A 310 -3.49 -17.93 0.03
N PHE A 311 -3.24 -17.39 1.23
CA PHE A 311 -2.60 -18.08 2.34
C PHE A 311 -3.36 -17.84 3.66
N PRO A 312 -3.13 -18.66 4.71
CA PRO A 312 -3.62 -18.36 6.04
C PRO A 312 -3.19 -16.97 6.48
N ALA A 313 -4.12 -16.19 7.03
CA ALA A 313 -3.87 -14.79 7.35
C ALA A 313 -2.73 -14.60 8.36
N ASP A 314 -2.61 -15.53 9.31
CA ASP A 314 -1.64 -15.57 10.40
C ASP A 314 -0.40 -16.44 10.07
N LEU A 315 -0.11 -16.69 8.78
CA LEU A 315 0.99 -17.56 8.38
C LEU A 315 2.35 -17.14 8.96
N PHE A 316 2.63 -15.84 9.02
CA PHE A 316 3.91 -15.34 9.54
C PHE A 316 4.03 -15.53 11.04
N GLU A 317 2.94 -15.33 11.75
CA GLU A 317 2.82 -15.57 13.18
C GLU A 317 3.00 -17.06 13.48
N GLN A 318 2.35 -17.94 12.71
CA GLN A 318 2.52 -19.40 12.81
C GLN A 318 3.97 -19.84 12.59
N LEU A 319 4.64 -19.30 11.56
CA LEU A 319 6.04 -19.61 11.26
C LEU A 319 7.00 -19.08 12.33
N SER A 320 6.68 -17.95 12.96
CA SER A 320 7.51 -17.36 14.02
C SER A 320 7.41 -18.14 15.33
N VAL A 321 6.26 -18.74 15.63
CA VAL A 321 6.09 -19.63 16.80
C VAL A 321 6.81 -20.98 16.60
N ALA A 322 6.98 -21.42 15.35
CA ALA A 322 7.61 -22.70 15.02
C ALA A 322 9.15 -22.64 14.91
N ALA A 323 9.75 -21.44 14.90
CA ALA A 323 11.18 -21.19 14.72
C ALA A 323 11.91 -21.02 16.07
#